data_AF-A0A4U0Z5N7-F1
#
_entry.id   AF-A0A4U0Z5N7-F1
#
_cell.length_a   1.000
_cell.length_b   1.000
_cell.length_c   1.000
_cell.angle_alpha   90.00
_cell.angle_beta   90.00
_cell.angle_gamma   90.00
#
_symmetry.space_group_name_H-M   'P 1'
#
loop_
_entity.id
_entity.type
_entity.pdbx_description
1 polymer ?
#
loop_
_entity_poly.entity_id
_entity_poly.type
_entity_poly.pdbx_seq_one_letter_code
_entity_poly.pdbx_strand_id
1 'polypeptide(L)'
;MTDLPPSAPQPRSPVWMRVVLALSLTLNLAVLGIVGGAALRSHDEHRPGPVRDLGFGPFNGALSPEDRKELRRAFMDDGPDIRSARRAMRQDFAAILEALRAEPFDPAALQQVLDRQNARGAEMLAYGQKLIFERVAAMDPEARRAFADRLEQSLTRKRGPDKREHPREETPRGQDD
;
A
#
# COMPACT_ATOMS: atom_id res chain seq x y z
N MET A 1 30.70 61.46 29.02
CA MET A 1 30.49 60.20 29.76
C MET A 1 29.20 59.57 29.27
N THR A 2 29.29 58.64 28.33
CA THR A 2 28.18 57.77 27.92
C THR A 2 28.78 56.39 27.72
N ASP A 3 28.77 55.58 28.79
CA ASP A 3 29.10 54.17 28.73
C ASP A 3 27.89 53.39 28.21
N LEU A 4 28.12 52.55 27.20
CA LEU A 4 27.14 51.58 26.69
C LEU A 4 27.26 50.29 27.52
N PRO A 5 26.14 49.62 27.87
CA PRO A 5 26.20 48.36 28.61
C PRO A 5 26.79 47.23 27.74
N PRO A 6 27.50 46.27 28.35
CA PRO A 6 28.10 45.16 27.61
C PRO A 6 27.02 44.25 27.01
N SER A 7 27.21 43.89 25.74
CA SER A 7 26.34 42.97 25.00
C SER A 7 26.49 41.55 25.56
N ALA A 8 25.39 40.96 26.02
CA ALA A 8 25.38 39.62 26.60
C ALA A 8 25.65 38.54 25.52
N PRO A 9 26.43 37.48 25.82
CA PRO A 9 26.75 36.44 24.87
C PRO A 9 25.50 35.60 24.55
N GLN A 10 25.15 35.52 23.27
CA GLN A 10 24.03 34.70 22.78
C GLN A 10 24.36 33.20 22.97
N PRO A 11 23.46 32.40 23.57
CA PRO A 11 23.70 30.98 23.79
C PRO A 11 23.78 30.26 22.43
N ARG A 12 24.96 29.70 22.13
CA ARG A 12 25.15 28.89 20.93
C ARG A 12 24.58 27.49 21.19
N SER A 13 23.60 27.09 20.38
CA SER A 13 23.04 25.74 20.39
C SER A 13 24.18 24.69 20.35
N PRO A 14 24.25 23.75 21.30
CA PRO A 14 25.36 22.82 21.37
C PRO A 14 25.36 21.87 20.16
N VAL A 15 26.55 21.50 19.67
CA VAL A 15 26.72 20.78 18.40
C VAL A 15 26.00 19.43 18.38
N TRP A 16 25.91 18.74 19.53
CA TRP A 16 25.17 17.49 19.66
C TRP A 16 23.67 17.65 19.36
N MET A 17 23.08 18.80 19.68
CA MET A 17 21.67 19.10 19.41
C MET A 17 21.42 19.28 17.91
N ARG A 18 22.39 19.84 17.17
CA ARG A 18 22.33 19.93 15.69
C ARG A 18 22.47 18.55 15.03
N VAL A 19 23.31 17.68 15.59
CA VAL A 19 23.48 16.30 15.11
C VAL A 19 22.20 15.48 15.34
N VAL A 20 21.60 15.55 16.53
CA VAL A 20 20.32 14.88 16.84
C VAL A 20 19.20 15.38 15.93
N LEU A 21 19.13 16.70 15.69
CA LEU A 21 18.16 17.29 14.76
C LEU A 21 18.37 16.82 13.31
N ALA A 22 19.61 16.76 12.84
CA ALA A 22 19.94 16.28 11.49
C ALA A 22 19.62 14.78 11.32
N LEU A 23 19.87 13.97 12.34
CA LEU A 23 19.52 12.54 12.38
C LEU A 23 18.00 12.33 12.40
N SER A 24 17.28 13.10 13.21
CA SER A 24 15.82 13.04 13.24
C SER A 24 15.21 13.46 11.89
N LEU A 25 15.74 14.53 11.28
CA LEU A 25 15.26 15.00 9.98
C LEU A 25 15.51 13.98 8.87
N THR A 26 16.71 13.38 8.82
CA THR A 26 17.01 12.35 7.82
C THR A 26 16.19 11.09 8.01
N LEU A 27 15.94 10.67 9.26
CA LEU A 27 15.05 9.53 9.54
C LEU A 27 13.61 9.82 9.11
N ASN A 28 13.10 11.02 9.38
CA ASN A 28 11.76 11.44 8.92
C ASN A 28 11.66 11.46 7.39
N LEU A 29 12.68 11.97 6.69
CA LEU A 29 12.73 11.98 5.22
C LEU A 29 12.88 10.57 4.64
N ALA A 30 13.61 9.67 5.30
CA ALA A 30 13.74 8.27 4.88
C ALA A 30 12.40 7.53 4.99
N VAL A 31 11.68 7.71 6.10
CA VAL A 31 10.33 7.15 6.27
C VAL A 31 9.38 7.73 5.22
N LEU A 32 9.41 9.04 4.99
CA LEU A 32 8.58 9.68 3.96
C LEU A 32 8.93 9.18 2.55
N GLY A 33 10.22 8.95 2.26
CA GLY A 33 10.69 8.39 1.00
C GLY A 33 10.29 6.93 0.81
N ILE A 34 10.28 6.12 1.86
CA ILE A 34 9.81 4.72 1.82
C ILE A 34 8.30 4.67 1.59
N VAL A 35 7.53 5.46 2.32
CA VAL A 35 6.06 5.50 2.22
C VAL A 35 5.63 6.13 0.89
N GLY A 36 6.20 7.27 0.52
CA GLY A 36 5.95 7.94 -0.76
C GLY A 36 6.42 7.10 -1.95
N GLY A 37 7.60 6.47 -1.83
CA GLY A 37 8.13 5.54 -2.82
C GLY A 37 7.25 4.30 -2.99
N ALA A 38 6.70 3.73 -1.91
CA ALA A 38 5.76 2.60 -1.97
C ALA A 38 4.40 3.00 -2.57
N ALA A 39 3.93 4.22 -2.31
CA ALA A 39 2.71 4.75 -2.92
C ALA A 39 2.87 4.99 -4.41
N LEU A 40 4.02 5.53 -4.85
CA LEU A 40 4.35 5.71 -6.27
C LEU A 40 4.61 4.37 -6.98
N ARG A 41 5.27 3.40 -6.32
CA ARG A 41 5.44 2.02 -6.83
C ARG A 41 4.13 1.23 -6.89
N SER A 42 3.10 1.63 -6.17
CA SER A 42 1.76 1.02 -6.27
C SER A 42 1.00 1.50 -7.51
N HIS A 43 1.51 2.51 -8.22
CA HIS A 43 1.00 2.93 -9.53
C HIS A 43 1.54 2.08 -10.69
N ASP A 44 2.66 1.34 -10.49
CA ASP A 44 3.08 0.29 -11.42
C ASP A 44 2.01 -0.81 -11.44
N GLU A 45 1.49 -1.12 -12.64
CA GLU A 45 0.31 -1.92 -12.96
C GLU A 45 0.24 -3.36 -12.40
N HIS A 46 1.26 -3.81 -11.66
CA HIS A 46 1.46 -5.22 -11.33
C HIS A 46 1.25 -5.59 -9.85
N ARG A 47 0.86 -4.65 -8.97
CA ARG A 47 0.47 -4.99 -7.59
C ARG A 47 -0.97 -4.59 -7.28
N PRO A 48 -1.84 -5.52 -6.84
CA PRO A 48 -3.13 -5.17 -6.29
C PRO A 48 -2.91 -4.41 -4.99
N GLY A 49 -3.05 -3.09 -5.02
CA GLY A 49 -3.14 -2.30 -3.79
C GLY A 49 -4.39 -2.71 -3.00
N PRO A 50 -4.42 -2.47 -1.67
CA PRO A 50 -5.52 -2.91 -0.79
C PRO A 50 -6.90 -2.34 -1.16
N VAL A 51 -6.94 -1.27 -1.97
CA VAL A 51 -8.19 -0.64 -2.46
C VAL A 51 -8.55 -1.07 -3.89
N ARG A 52 -7.65 -1.80 -4.57
CA ARG A 52 -7.83 -2.29 -5.94
C ARG A 52 -8.21 -3.76 -6.00
N ASP A 53 -7.92 -4.52 -4.94
CA ASP A 53 -8.46 -5.87 -4.77
C ASP A 53 -9.87 -5.76 -4.18
N LEU A 54 -10.90 -5.84 -5.03
CA LEU A 54 -12.33 -5.78 -4.63
C LEU A 54 -12.77 -7.08 -3.91
N GLY A 55 -11.89 -7.67 -3.11
CA GLY A 55 -12.11 -8.97 -2.48
C GLY A 55 -12.05 -10.16 -3.44
N PHE A 56 -11.51 -9.99 -4.66
CA PHE A 56 -11.42 -11.09 -5.63
C PHE A 56 -10.15 -11.93 -5.43
N GLY A 57 -9.12 -11.40 -4.77
CA GLY A 57 -7.96 -12.14 -4.32
C GLY A 57 -7.27 -12.94 -5.43
N PRO A 58 -6.98 -14.24 -5.23
CA PRO A 58 -6.32 -15.07 -6.23
C PRO A 58 -7.15 -15.26 -7.51
N PHE A 59 -8.48 -15.09 -7.45
CA PHE A 59 -9.37 -15.31 -8.58
C PHE A 59 -9.27 -14.22 -9.65
N ASN A 60 -8.73 -13.03 -9.33
CA ASN A 60 -8.63 -11.94 -10.31
C ASN A 60 -7.82 -12.31 -11.56
N GLY A 61 -6.83 -13.21 -11.43
CA GLY A 61 -6.03 -13.71 -12.55
C GLY A 61 -6.75 -14.75 -13.41
N ALA A 62 -7.81 -15.38 -12.90
CA ALA A 62 -8.59 -16.41 -13.59
C ALA A 62 -9.78 -15.82 -14.38
N LEU A 63 -10.22 -14.62 -14.02
CA LEU A 63 -11.32 -13.93 -14.68
C LEU A 63 -10.93 -13.47 -16.09
N SER A 64 -11.85 -13.66 -17.04
CA SER A 64 -11.75 -12.99 -18.35
C SER A 64 -11.85 -11.46 -18.17
N PRO A 65 -11.36 -10.66 -19.13
CA PRO A 65 -11.55 -9.21 -19.12
C PRO A 65 -13.02 -8.80 -18.98
N GLU A 66 -13.92 -9.54 -19.62
CA GLU A 66 -15.37 -9.33 -19.61
C GLU A 66 -15.94 -9.62 -18.23
N ASP A 67 -15.65 -10.79 -17.65
CA ASP A 67 -16.12 -11.18 -16.31
C ASP A 67 -15.62 -10.20 -15.24
N ARG A 68 -14.36 -9.74 -15.36
CA ARG A 68 -13.80 -8.75 -14.45
C ARG A 68 -14.56 -7.42 -14.53
N LYS A 69 -14.98 -7.01 -15.73
CA LYS A 69 -15.76 -5.78 -15.93
C LYS A 69 -17.16 -5.91 -15.34
N GLU A 70 -17.81 -7.04 -15.53
CA GLU A 70 -19.14 -7.33 -14.98
C GLU A 70 -19.13 -7.40 -13.45
N LEU A 71 -18.22 -8.19 -12.87
CA LEU A 71 -18.04 -8.28 -11.43
C LEU A 71 -17.69 -6.93 -10.81
N ARG A 72 -16.86 -6.13 -11.49
CA ARG A 72 -16.58 -4.77 -11.04
C ARG A 72 -17.83 -3.90 -11.04
N ARG A 73 -18.69 -3.98 -12.07
CA ARG A 73 -19.96 -3.23 -12.09
C ARG A 73 -20.88 -3.67 -10.96
N ALA A 74 -21.11 -4.97 -10.79
CA ALA A 74 -21.90 -5.51 -9.69
C ALA A 74 -21.36 -5.09 -8.31
N PHE A 75 -20.04 -4.96 -8.18
CA PHE A 75 -19.43 -4.42 -6.96
C PHE A 75 -19.70 -2.92 -6.76
N MET A 76 -19.66 -2.11 -7.82
CA MET A 76 -19.94 -0.66 -7.70
C MET A 76 -21.43 -0.38 -7.44
N ASP A 77 -22.30 -1.22 -7.99
CA ASP A 77 -23.75 -1.01 -7.96
C ASP A 77 -24.34 -1.47 -6.60
N ASP A 78 -23.98 -2.68 -6.15
CA ASP A 78 -24.60 -3.31 -4.97
C ASP A 78 -23.60 -3.59 -3.82
N GLY A 79 -22.30 -3.33 -4.04
CA GLY A 79 -21.26 -3.60 -3.06
C GLY A 79 -21.04 -2.49 -2.04
N PRO A 80 -20.09 -2.70 -1.10
CA PRO A 80 -19.71 -1.68 -0.12
C PRO A 80 -19.26 -0.37 -0.78
N ASP A 81 -19.75 0.77 -0.29
CA ASP A 81 -19.41 2.09 -0.87
C ASP A 81 -17.91 2.37 -0.78
N ILE A 82 -17.25 2.29 -1.94
CA ILE A 82 -15.81 2.50 -2.06
C ILE A 82 -15.41 3.92 -1.66
N ARG A 83 -16.26 4.92 -1.87
CA ARG A 83 -15.94 6.30 -1.49
C ARG A 83 -15.91 6.45 0.02
N SER A 84 -16.89 5.88 0.73
CA SER A 84 -16.87 5.84 2.20
C SER A 84 -15.70 5.00 2.72
N ALA A 85 -15.41 3.84 2.13
CA ALA A 85 -14.28 2.99 2.51
C ALA A 85 -12.95 3.74 2.41
N ARG A 86 -12.73 4.50 1.33
CA ARG A 86 -11.53 5.36 1.17
C ARG A 86 -11.45 6.47 2.20
N ARG A 87 -12.58 7.06 2.60
CA ARG A 87 -12.61 8.07 3.68
C ARG A 87 -12.27 7.43 5.02
N ALA A 88 -12.89 6.30 5.34
CA ALA A 88 -12.64 5.53 6.56
C ALA A 88 -11.17 5.12 6.66
N MET A 89 -10.57 4.62 5.57
CA MET A 89 -9.16 4.23 5.55
C MET A 89 -8.22 5.40 5.86
N ARG A 90 -8.51 6.61 5.36
CA ARG A 90 -7.74 7.81 5.71
C ARG A 90 -7.89 8.18 7.20
N GLN A 91 -9.10 8.04 7.74
CA GLN A 91 -9.37 8.28 9.16
C GLN A 91 -8.66 7.26 10.05
N ASP A 92 -8.62 5.98 9.64
CA ASP A 92 -7.88 4.94 10.37
C ASP A 92 -6.40 5.27 10.44
N PHE A 93 -5.78 5.68 9.33
CA PHE A 93 -4.36 6.07 9.35
C PHE A 93 -4.10 7.27 10.25
N ALA A 94 -4.99 8.26 10.26
CA ALA A 94 -4.87 9.38 11.19
C ALA A 94 -4.95 8.90 12.65
N ALA A 95 -5.92 8.04 12.97
CA ALA A 95 -6.11 7.51 14.31
C ALA A 95 -4.96 6.57 14.77
N ILE A 96 -4.38 5.78 13.86
CA ILE A 96 -3.18 4.98 14.13
C ILE A 96 -2.00 5.91 14.47
N LEU A 97 -1.78 6.97 13.68
CA LEU A 97 -0.71 7.92 13.92
C LEU A 97 -0.88 8.66 15.24
N GLU A 98 -2.10 9.00 15.61
CA GLU A 98 -2.44 9.61 16.91
C GLU A 98 -2.16 8.64 18.07
N ALA A 99 -2.66 7.41 17.99
CA ALA A 99 -2.45 6.39 19.02
C ALA A 99 -0.96 6.05 19.23
N LEU A 100 -0.16 6.03 18.16
CA LEU A 100 1.28 5.78 18.22
C LEU A 100 2.07 6.96 18.80
N ARG A 101 1.53 8.18 18.77
CA ARG A 101 2.17 9.40 19.31
C ARG A 101 1.67 9.75 20.72
N ALA A 102 0.68 9.04 21.23
CA ALA A 102 0.11 9.29 22.54
C ALA A 102 1.12 8.97 23.65
N GLU A 103 1.23 9.88 24.62
CA GLU A 103 1.99 9.68 25.85
C GLU A 103 1.07 9.91 27.06
N PRO A 104 0.77 8.88 27.86
CA PRO A 104 1.25 7.50 27.73
C PRO A 104 0.65 6.74 26.53
N PHE A 105 1.36 5.71 26.07
CA PHE A 105 0.87 4.83 25.00
C PHE A 105 -0.39 4.07 25.44
N ASP A 106 -1.44 4.11 24.60
CA ASP A 106 -2.67 3.35 24.79
C ASP A 106 -2.76 2.18 23.79
N PRO A 107 -2.42 0.95 24.21
CA PRO A 107 -2.52 -0.23 23.34
C PRO A 107 -3.96 -0.56 22.94
N ALA A 108 -4.94 -0.24 23.79
CA ALA A 108 -6.35 -0.53 23.51
C ALA A 108 -6.88 0.40 22.40
N ALA A 109 -6.51 1.67 22.41
CA ALA A 109 -6.85 2.62 21.35
C ALA A 109 -6.30 2.18 19.99
N LEU A 110 -5.03 1.75 19.93
CA LEU A 110 -4.45 1.23 18.69
C LEU A 110 -5.17 -0.04 18.21
N GLN A 111 -5.41 -0.99 19.10
CA GLN A 111 -6.09 -2.24 18.78
C GLN A 111 -7.49 -1.98 18.20
N GLN A 112 -8.27 -1.05 18.78
CA GLN A 112 -9.59 -0.69 18.28
C GLN A 112 -9.58 -0.13 16.86
N VAL A 113 -8.52 0.60 16.45
CA VAL A 113 -8.41 1.09 15.06
C VAL A 113 -8.11 -0.06 14.11
N LEU A 114 -7.19 -0.96 14.51
CA LEU A 114 -6.83 -2.14 13.72
C LEU A 114 -8.02 -3.09 13.54
N ASP A 115 -8.80 -3.34 14.58
CA ASP A 115 -9.98 -4.21 14.53
C ASP A 115 -11.05 -3.64 13.59
N ARG A 116 -11.28 -2.32 13.63
CA ARG A 116 -12.18 -1.64 12.69
C ARG A 116 -11.71 -1.77 11.24
N GLN A 117 -10.41 -1.65 11.01
CA GLN A 117 -9.82 -1.83 9.67
C GLN A 117 -10.01 -3.27 9.18
N ASN A 118 -9.78 -4.25 10.05
CA ASN A 118 -9.94 -5.67 9.75
C ASN A 118 -11.41 -6.02 9.44
N ALA A 119 -12.35 -5.52 10.22
CA ALA A 119 -13.79 -5.77 10.00
C ALA A 119 -14.23 -5.30 8.61
N ARG A 120 -13.85 -4.07 8.21
CA ARG A 120 -14.15 -3.56 6.85
C ARG A 120 -13.49 -4.38 5.76
N GLY A 121 -12.24 -4.80 5.96
CA GLY A 121 -11.53 -5.67 5.02
C GLY A 121 -12.25 -7.00 4.84
N ALA A 122 -12.72 -7.61 5.94
CA ALA A 122 -13.47 -8.86 5.93
C ALA A 122 -14.81 -8.73 5.20
N GLU A 123 -15.55 -7.64 5.39
CA GLU A 123 -16.79 -7.36 4.66
C GLU A 123 -16.56 -7.25 3.15
N MET A 124 -15.54 -6.49 2.72
CA MET A 124 -15.18 -6.38 1.31
C MET A 124 -14.77 -7.73 0.71
N LEU A 125 -13.98 -8.52 1.44
CA LEU A 125 -13.55 -9.84 1.00
C LEU A 125 -14.73 -10.80 0.86
N ALA A 126 -15.62 -10.85 1.86
CA ALA A 126 -16.79 -11.71 1.84
C ALA A 126 -17.72 -11.39 0.66
N TYR A 127 -17.92 -10.09 0.37
CA TYR A 127 -18.72 -9.66 -0.77
C TYR A 127 -18.07 -10.05 -2.10
N GLY A 128 -16.75 -9.85 -2.25
CA GLY A 128 -16.01 -10.28 -3.43
C GLY A 128 -16.11 -11.80 -3.67
N GLN A 129 -15.97 -12.60 -2.61
CA GLN A 129 -16.14 -14.06 -2.66
C GLN A 129 -17.55 -14.48 -3.09
N LYS A 130 -18.59 -13.80 -2.58
CA LYS A 130 -19.98 -14.02 -2.98
C LYS A 130 -20.16 -13.82 -4.49
N LEU A 131 -19.66 -12.71 -5.04
CA LEU A 131 -19.80 -12.43 -6.47
C LEU A 131 -19.05 -13.45 -7.35
N ILE A 132 -17.85 -13.88 -6.93
CA ILE A 132 -17.11 -14.94 -7.62
C ILE A 132 -17.90 -16.25 -7.60
N PHE A 133 -18.46 -16.62 -6.45
CA PHE A 133 -19.27 -17.82 -6.32
C PHE A 133 -20.48 -17.78 -7.26
N GLU A 134 -21.24 -16.69 -7.27
CA GLU A 134 -22.40 -16.51 -8.15
C GLU A 134 -22.01 -16.63 -9.63
N ARG A 135 -20.88 -16.02 -10.02
CA ARG A 135 -20.39 -16.08 -11.40
C ARG A 135 -20.00 -17.50 -11.82
N VAL A 136 -19.32 -18.25 -10.95
CA VAL A 136 -18.90 -19.64 -11.20
C VAL A 136 -20.09 -20.60 -11.20
N ALA A 137 -21.08 -20.36 -10.34
CA ALA A 137 -22.31 -21.15 -10.28
C ALA A 137 -23.13 -21.01 -11.58
N ALA A 138 -23.12 -19.84 -12.20
CA ALA A 138 -23.78 -19.58 -13.48
C ALA A 138 -23.03 -20.11 -14.71
N MET A 139 -21.77 -20.55 -14.58
CA MET A 139 -21.00 -21.12 -15.68
C MET A 139 -21.47 -22.54 -16.02
N ASP A 140 -21.47 -22.85 -17.32
CA ASP A 140 -21.54 -24.23 -17.79
C ASP A 140 -20.26 -25.02 -17.40
N PRO A 141 -20.27 -26.37 -17.54
CA PRO A 141 -19.12 -27.19 -17.18
C PRO A 141 -17.84 -26.93 -17.97
N GLU A 142 -17.92 -26.46 -19.21
CA GLU A 142 -16.74 -26.15 -20.05
C GLU A 142 -16.11 -24.83 -19.62
N ALA A 143 -16.91 -23.78 -19.46
CA ALA A 143 -16.49 -22.49 -18.96
C ALA A 143 -15.86 -22.58 -17.58
N ARG A 144 -16.42 -23.43 -16.69
CA ARG A 144 -15.87 -23.67 -15.35
C ARG A 144 -14.51 -24.37 -15.38
N ARG A 145 -14.28 -25.32 -16.30
CA ARG A 145 -12.96 -25.95 -16.49
C ARG A 145 -11.94 -24.95 -16.99
N ALA A 146 -12.28 -24.16 -18.01
CA ALA A 146 -11.40 -23.11 -18.52
C ALA A 146 -11.07 -22.06 -17.44
N PHE A 147 -12.01 -21.74 -16.55
CA PHE A 147 -11.76 -20.88 -15.39
C PHE A 147 -10.74 -21.50 -14.41
N ALA A 148 -10.87 -22.80 -14.11
CA ALA A 148 -9.94 -23.51 -13.25
C ALA A 148 -8.51 -23.53 -13.84
N ASP A 149 -8.38 -23.79 -15.14
CA ASP A 149 -7.07 -23.80 -15.82
C ASP A 149 -6.38 -22.43 -15.73
N ARG A 150 -7.12 -21.34 -15.96
CA ARG A 150 -6.59 -19.97 -15.80
C ARG A 150 -6.22 -19.66 -14.35
N LEU A 151 -7.00 -20.16 -13.39
CA LEU A 151 -6.69 -20.01 -11.97
C LEU A 151 -5.37 -20.69 -11.63
N GLU A 152 -5.17 -21.95 -12.04
CA GLU A 152 -3.93 -22.69 -11.85
C GLU A 152 -2.72 -21.97 -12.49
N GLN A 153 -2.87 -21.49 -13.73
CA GLN A 153 -1.84 -20.68 -14.40
C GLN A 153 -1.51 -19.39 -13.63
N SER A 154 -2.51 -18.73 -13.05
CA SER A 154 -2.29 -17.49 -12.29
C SER A 154 -1.56 -17.74 -10.96
N LEU A 155 -1.82 -18.87 -10.31
CA LEU A 155 -1.16 -19.28 -9.06
C LEU A 155 0.29 -19.71 -9.30
N THR A 156 0.58 -20.32 -10.45
CA THR A 156 1.94 -20.73 -10.84
C THR A 156 2.79 -19.54 -11.32
N ARG A 157 2.23 -18.60 -12.09
CA ARG A 157 2.96 -17.39 -12.54
C ARG A 157 3.42 -16.48 -11.40
N LYS A 158 2.63 -16.36 -10.31
CA LYS A 158 3.04 -15.60 -9.12
C LYS A 158 4.24 -16.20 -8.39
N ARG A 159 4.68 -17.42 -8.75
CA ARG A 159 5.74 -18.19 -8.08
C ARG A 159 7.04 -18.28 -8.90
N GLY A 160 7.12 -17.67 -10.08
CA GLY A 160 8.31 -17.66 -10.94
C GLY A 160 9.27 -16.50 -10.65
N PRO A 161 10.59 -16.66 -10.85
CA PRO A 161 11.60 -15.67 -10.47
C PRO A 161 11.52 -14.42 -11.35
N ASP A 162 11.59 -13.24 -10.71
CA ASP A 162 11.73 -11.91 -11.30
C ASP A 162 13.05 -11.83 -12.09
N LYS A 163 13.05 -12.32 -13.33
CA LYS A 163 14.13 -12.04 -14.28
C LYS A 163 13.95 -10.62 -14.84
N ARG A 164 14.31 -9.63 -14.02
CA ARG A 164 14.77 -8.34 -14.53
C ARG A 164 16.25 -8.49 -14.88
N GLU A 165 16.51 -9.16 -16.00
CA GLU A 165 17.79 -9.02 -16.70
C GLU A 165 17.85 -7.58 -17.23
N HIS A 166 18.45 -6.68 -16.45
CA HIS A 166 18.99 -5.44 -16.99
C HIS A 166 20.19 -5.84 -17.85
N PRO A 167 20.19 -5.62 -19.18
CA PRO A 167 21.42 -5.70 -19.95
C PRO A 167 22.33 -4.60 -19.39
N ARG A 168 23.42 -5.00 -18.72
CA ARG A 168 24.51 -4.06 -18.46
C ARG A 168 25.11 -3.75 -19.82
N GLU A 169 24.86 -2.56 -20.34
CA GLU A 169 25.65 -2.00 -21.42
C GLU A 169 27.10 -1.94 -20.91
N GLU A 170 27.91 -2.90 -21.35
CA GLU A 170 29.35 -2.86 -21.20
C GLU A 170 29.85 -1.65 -21.98
N THR A 171 30.16 -0.57 -21.26
CA THR A 171 30.91 0.54 -21.82
C THR A 171 32.32 0.02 -22.12
N PRO A 172 32.79 -0.02 -23.38
CA PRO A 172 34.13 -0.46 -23.68
C PRO A 172 35.11 0.56 -23.10
N ARG A 173 35.86 0.14 -22.08
CA ARG A 173 36.94 0.92 -21.49
C ARG A 173 38.19 0.69 -22.33
N GLY A 174 38.63 1.74 -23.02
CA GLY A 174 40.01 1.90 -23.49
C GLY A 174 40.27 1.43 -24.91
N GLN A 175 40.62 2.37 -25.76
CA GLN A 175 41.78 2.19 -26.64
C GLN A 175 42.63 3.45 -26.52
N ASP A 176 43.85 3.21 -26.04
CA ASP A 176 44.97 4.12 -26.03
C ASP A 176 45.27 4.63 -27.45
N ASP A 177 45.60 5.92 -27.55
CA ASP A 177 46.67 6.48 -28.39
C ASP A 177 46.91 7.95 -28.01
#